data_AF-A0A1F9B0A9-F1
#
_entry.id   AF-A0A1F9B0A9-F1
#
_cell.length_a   1.000
_cell.length_b   1.000
_cell.length_c   1.000
_cell.angle_alpha   90.00
_cell.angle_beta   90.00
_cell.angle_gamma   90.00
#
_symmetry.space_group_name_H-M   'P 1'
#
loop_
_entity.id
_entity.type
_entity.pdbx_description
1 polymer ?
#
loop_
_entity_poly.entity_id
_entity_poly.type
_entity_poly.pdbx_seq_one_letter_code
_entity_poly.pdbx_strand_id
1 'polypeptide(L)'
;MIGVLKRKNLGFSRNLHVLFRSVGLTLLAVTTVFTLMAAKAAHPQEKITIGEVEEVILLPWQVRMPARIDTGASQSSIDAQDLKIEDNMAEFRLRKRHGGLRLRLPVIEWQDVLSSEARDRRPVVEMEFCLGPRRIRTKVSLNDRSMVKYPLIIGRDVLRNNFVVDCTQSNCSPPQCPEIPSK
;
A
#
# COMPACT_ATOMS: atom_id res chain seq x y z
N MET A 1 -28.95 72.65 -59.86
CA MET A 1 -28.26 71.34 -60.01
C MET A 1 -26.78 71.57 -59.70
N ILE A 2 -25.99 70.74 -59.02
CA ILE A 2 -26.12 69.55 -58.11
C ILE A 2 -24.85 69.66 -57.21
N GLY A 3 -24.80 69.28 -55.92
CA GLY A 3 -25.77 68.73 -54.97
C GLY A 3 -25.05 68.45 -53.63
N VAL A 4 -25.77 68.36 -52.50
CA VAL A 4 -25.16 68.33 -51.15
C VAL A 4 -24.82 66.90 -50.70
N LEU A 5 -23.53 66.61 -50.46
CA LEU A 5 -23.11 65.35 -49.82
C LEU A 5 -23.30 65.41 -48.29
N LYS A 6 -24.21 64.59 -47.77
CA LYS A 6 -24.53 64.48 -46.34
C LYS A 6 -23.68 63.38 -45.69
N ARG A 7 -22.69 63.75 -44.85
CA ARG A 7 -21.91 62.77 -44.05
C ARG A 7 -22.83 62.03 -43.07
N LYS A 8 -22.74 60.70 -43.03
CA LYS A 8 -23.41 59.85 -42.03
C LYS A 8 -22.46 59.61 -40.85
N ASN A 9 -22.85 60.00 -39.64
CA ASN A 9 -22.17 59.57 -38.42
C ASN A 9 -22.60 58.14 -38.07
N LEU A 10 -21.64 57.22 -37.93
CA LEU A 10 -21.87 55.93 -37.28
C LEU A 10 -21.79 56.12 -35.76
N GLY A 11 -22.90 55.89 -35.05
CA GLY A 11 -22.91 55.85 -33.59
C GLY A 11 -22.31 54.54 -33.08
N PHE A 12 -21.16 54.60 -32.41
CA PHE A 12 -20.53 53.45 -31.78
C PHE A 12 -21.20 53.13 -30.43
N SER A 13 -21.67 51.89 -30.24
CA SER A 13 -22.56 51.53 -29.13
C SER A 13 -21.82 51.34 -27.79
N ARG A 14 -22.30 52.02 -26.74
CA ARG A 14 -21.76 51.96 -25.36
C ARG A 14 -21.84 50.57 -24.71
N ASN A 15 -22.68 49.66 -25.24
CA ASN A 15 -22.90 48.33 -24.67
C ASN A 15 -21.72 47.37 -24.88
N LEU A 16 -20.88 47.62 -25.89
CA LEU A 16 -19.77 46.72 -26.25
C LEU A 16 -18.71 46.64 -25.13
N HIS A 17 -18.38 47.77 -24.50
CA HIS A 17 -17.39 47.83 -23.41
C HIS A 17 -17.82 47.10 -22.14
N VAL A 18 -19.12 46.91 -21.89
CA VAL A 18 -19.62 46.18 -20.71
C VAL A 18 -19.44 44.68 -20.90
N LEU A 19 -19.78 44.15 -22.09
CA LEU A 19 -19.59 42.74 -22.43
C LEU A 19 -18.13 42.28 -22.33
N PHE A 20 -17.18 43.09 -22.84
CA PHE A 20 -15.77 42.74 -22.76
C PHE A 20 -15.23 42.70 -21.31
N ARG A 21 -15.79 43.49 -20.39
CA ARG A 21 -15.38 43.46 -18.96
C ARG A 21 -15.95 42.25 -18.22
N SER A 22 -17.19 41.86 -18.48
CA SER A 22 -17.79 40.68 -17.82
C SER A 22 -17.17 39.37 -18.30
N VAL A 23 -16.96 39.21 -19.61
CA VAL A 23 -16.32 38.01 -20.19
C VAL A 23 -14.87 37.85 -19.74
N GLY A 24 -14.11 38.95 -19.65
CA GLY A 24 -12.74 38.90 -19.14
C GLY A 24 -12.65 38.46 -17.67
N LEU A 25 -13.59 38.91 -16.83
CA LEU A 25 -13.62 38.57 -15.41
C LEU A 25 -14.06 37.12 -15.17
N THR A 26 -15.04 36.61 -15.92
CA THR A 26 -15.44 35.19 -15.83
C THR A 26 -14.35 34.27 -16.36
N LEU A 27 -13.65 34.63 -17.44
CA LEU A 27 -12.54 33.83 -17.95
C LEU A 27 -11.38 33.74 -16.94
N LEU A 28 -11.05 34.84 -16.26
CA LEU A 28 -10.03 34.87 -15.21
C LEU A 28 -10.44 34.04 -13.97
N ALA A 29 -11.72 34.08 -13.59
CA ALA A 29 -12.25 33.27 -12.50
C ALA A 29 -12.26 31.76 -12.83
N VAL A 30 -12.60 31.40 -14.08
CA VAL A 30 -12.55 30.00 -14.54
C VAL A 30 -11.12 29.47 -14.57
N THR A 31 -10.14 30.26 -15.02
CA THR A 31 -8.73 29.82 -15.06
C THR A 31 -8.10 29.70 -13.66
N THR A 32 -8.47 30.55 -12.71
CA THR A 32 -7.99 30.42 -11.32
C THR A 32 -8.63 29.24 -10.58
N VAL A 33 -9.90 28.94 -10.81
CA VAL A 33 -10.53 27.72 -10.27
C VAL A 33 -9.92 26.46 -10.89
N PHE A 34 -9.60 26.48 -12.18
CA PHE A 34 -8.98 25.33 -12.85
C PHE A 34 -7.54 25.05 -12.37
N THR A 35 -6.74 26.09 -12.10
CA THR A 35 -5.39 25.92 -11.53
C THR A 35 -5.41 25.47 -10.07
N LEU A 36 -6.39 25.90 -9.25
CA LEU A 36 -6.57 25.34 -7.90
C LEU A 36 -6.92 23.84 -7.93
N MET A 37 -7.74 23.39 -8.89
CA MET A 37 -8.11 21.97 -9.03
C MET A 37 -6.97 21.08 -9.55
N ALA A 38 -6.10 21.61 -10.41
CA ALA A 38 -4.93 20.89 -10.92
C ALA A 38 -3.84 20.66 -9.86
N ALA A 39 -3.81 21.44 -8.77
CA ALA A 39 -2.77 21.42 -7.74
C ALA A 39 -2.88 20.26 -6.72
N LYS A 40 -3.71 19.24 -6.97
CA LYS A 40 -3.72 17.99 -6.20
C LYS A 40 -2.53 17.09 -6.61
N ALA A 41 -1.32 17.59 -6.38
CA ALA A 41 -0.10 16.80 -6.46
C ALA A 41 -0.22 15.61 -5.51
N ALA A 42 0.05 14.41 -6.01
CA ALA A 42 0.10 13.21 -5.20
C ALA A 42 1.26 13.35 -4.19
N HIS A 43 0.94 13.72 -2.95
CA HIS A 43 1.90 13.65 -1.87
C HIS A 43 2.39 12.20 -1.75
N PRO A 44 3.71 11.94 -1.80
CA PRO A 44 4.24 10.64 -1.45
C PRO A 44 3.72 10.29 -0.05
N GLN A 45 3.13 9.10 0.13
CA GLN A 45 2.79 8.68 1.48
C GLN A 45 4.07 8.60 2.30
N GLU A 46 4.05 9.26 3.45
CA GLU A 46 5.17 9.24 4.37
C GLU A 46 5.47 7.79 4.78
N LYS A 47 6.72 7.40 4.59
CA LYS A 47 7.22 6.07 4.93
C LYS A 47 7.52 6.04 6.41
N ILE A 48 7.05 4.99 7.08
CA ILE A 48 7.29 4.82 8.51
C ILE A 48 8.65 4.17 8.72
N THR A 49 9.45 4.68 9.64
CA THR A 49 10.68 4.02 10.07
C THR A 49 10.34 2.83 10.96
N ILE A 50 10.94 1.68 10.65
CA ILE A 50 10.85 0.44 11.44
C ILE A 50 12.26 -0.13 11.69
N GLY A 51 12.42 -0.90 12.76
CA GLY A 51 13.68 -1.52 13.13
C GLY A 51 14.06 -2.75 12.30
N GLU A 52 15.14 -3.43 12.68
CA GLU A 52 15.52 -4.70 12.05
C GLU A 52 14.58 -5.88 12.41
N VAL A 53 13.88 -5.77 13.55
CA VAL A 53 12.84 -6.68 14.04
C VAL A 53 11.67 -5.85 14.55
N GLU A 54 10.45 -6.25 14.21
CA GLU A 54 9.22 -5.63 14.71
C GLU A 54 8.22 -6.69 15.18
N GLU A 55 7.25 -6.29 16.01
CA GLU A 55 6.06 -7.10 16.26
C GLU A 55 5.06 -6.94 15.11
N VAL A 56 4.49 -8.06 14.66
CA VAL A 56 3.41 -8.10 13.67
C VAL A 56 2.21 -8.84 14.24
N ILE A 57 1.00 -8.34 13.97
CA ILE A 57 -0.25 -9.08 14.20
C ILE A 57 -0.74 -9.70 12.90
N LEU A 58 -1.03 -11.01 12.91
CA LEU A 58 -1.74 -11.67 11.82
C LEU A 58 -3.25 -11.44 11.96
N LEU A 59 -3.86 -10.85 10.94
CA LEU A 59 -5.30 -10.59 10.87
C LEU A 59 -5.99 -11.64 9.98
N PRO A 60 -7.24 -12.05 10.31
CA PRO A 60 -8.07 -11.57 11.42
C PRO A 60 -7.79 -12.27 12.77
N TRP A 61 -6.86 -13.22 12.82
CA TRP A 61 -6.70 -14.14 13.97
C TRP A 61 -6.09 -13.53 15.25
N GLN A 62 -5.69 -12.26 15.22
CA GLN A 62 -5.04 -11.54 16.33
C GLN A 62 -3.77 -12.21 16.90
N VAL A 63 -3.05 -12.98 16.07
CA VAL A 63 -1.82 -13.67 16.50
C VAL A 63 -0.62 -12.73 16.41
N ARG A 64 -0.02 -12.40 17.55
CA ARG A 64 1.21 -11.60 17.65
C ARG A 64 2.47 -12.46 17.50
N MET A 65 3.41 -12.02 16.66
CA MET A 65 4.73 -12.66 16.53
C MET A 65 5.82 -11.68 16.10
N PRO A 66 7.10 -11.92 16.48
CA PRO A 66 8.22 -11.11 16.02
C PRO A 66 8.56 -11.45 14.57
N ALA A 67 8.79 -10.43 13.76
CA ALA A 67 9.15 -10.55 12.36
C ALA A 67 10.52 -9.94 12.09
N ARG A 68 11.37 -10.62 11.32
CA ARG A 68 12.62 -10.01 10.82
C ARG A 68 12.30 -9.17 9.58
N ILE A 69 12.77 -7.93 9.58
CA ILE A 69 12.64 -7.00 8.46
C ILE A 69 13.79 -7.23 7.47
N ASP A 70 13.54 -8.00 6.41
CA ASP A 70 14.57 -8.51 5.51
C ASP A 70 14.52 -7.82 4.14
N THR A 71 15.43 -6.86 3.95
CA THR A 71 15.59 -6.14 2.68
C THR A 71 16.21 -7.02 1.58
N GLY A 72 16.78 -8.18 1.91
CA GLY A 72 17.28 -9.20 0.98
C GLY A 72 16.17 -10.11 0.43
N ALA A 73 15.12 -10.37 1.20
CA ALA A 73 13.96 -11.13 0.77
C ALA A 73 13.11 -10.38 -0.27
N SER A 74 12.76 -11.04 -1.37
CA SER A 74 11.84 -10.50 -2.40
C SER A 74 10.39 -10.44 -1.92
N GLN A 75 9.99 -11.40 -1.11
CA GLN A 75 8.62 -11.68 -0.68
C GLN A 75 8.62 -12.13 0.78
N SER A 76 7.53 -11.85 1.49
CA SER A 76 7.37 -12.24 2.90
C SER A 76 7.20 -13.76 3.05
N SER A 77 7.67 -14.34 4.17
CA SER A 77 7.58 -15.78 4.44
C SER A 77 7.27 -16.08 5.90
N ILE A 78 6.51 -17.14 6.16
CA ILE A 78 6.09 -17.55 7.51
C ILE A 78 6.39 -19.02 7.79
N ASP A 79 6.71 -19.31 9.05
CA ASP A 79 6.84 -20.66 9.62
C ASP A 79 5.48 -21.38 9.62
N ALA A 80 5.41 -22.47 8.86
CA ALA A 80 4.23 -23.28 8.65
C ALA A 80 4.55 -24.74 9.07
N GLN A 81 4.28 -25.08 10.32
CA GLN A 81 4.50 -26.43 10.85
C GLN A 81 3.39 -27.38 10.41
N ASP A 82 3.69 -28.68 10.35
CA ASP A 82 2.74 -29.72 9.93
C ASP A 82 2.08 -29.40 8.56
N LEU A 83 2.78 -28.68 7.66
CA LEU A 83 2.23 -28.17 6.40
C LEU A 83 1.78 -29.29 5.46
N LYS A 84 0.52 -29.20 5.01
CA LYS A 84 -0.12 -30.08 4.03
C LYS A 84 -0.80 -29.26 2.94
N ILE A 85 -0.87 -29.83 1.74
CA ILE A 85 -1.52 -29.22 0.58
C ILE A 85 -2.52 -30.23 0.00
N GLU A 86 -3.79 -29.89 0.04
CA GLU A 86 -4.92 -30.71 -0.43
C GLU A 86 -5.91 -29.78 -1.14
N ASP A 87 -6.33 -30.12 -2.37
CA ASP A 87 -7.32 -29.35 -3.15
C ASP A 87 -7.02 -27.85 -3.27
N ASN A 88 -5.76 -27.49 -3.52
CA ASN A 88 -5.23 -26.12 -3.54
C ASN A 88 -5.43 -25.34 -2.22
N MET A 89 -5.65 -26.03 -1.09
CA MET A 89 -5.66 -25.45 0.26
C MET A 89 -4.41 -25.87 1.02
N ALA A 90 -3.70 -24.89 1.59
CA ALA A 90 -2.63 -25.11 2.54
C ALA A 90 -3.19 -25.18 3.96
N GLU A 91 -3.04 -26.33 4.60
CA GLU A 91 -3.28 -26.50 6.03
C GLU A 91 -1.94 -26.53 6.78
N PHE A 92 -1.79 -25.71 7.80
CA PHE A 92 -0.57 -25.63 8.60
C PHE A 92 -0.85 -25.13 10.02
N ARG A 93 0.12 -25.31 10.91
CA ARG A 93 0.08 -24.84 12.30
C ARG A 93 1.14 -23.77 12.53
N LEU A 94 0.74 -22.66 13.16
CA LEU A 94 1.69 -21.68 13.71
C LEU A 94 2.45 -22.28 14.90
N ARG A 95 3.59 -21.70 15.29
CA ARG A 95 4.34 -22.18 16.47
C ARG A 95 3.47 -22.19 17.72
N LYS A 96 3.60 -23.22 18.57
CA LYS A 96 2.89 -23.31 19.87
C LYS A 96 3.07 -22.07 20.76
N ARG A 97 4.26 -21.46 20.76
CA ARG A 97 4.56 -20.19 21.48
C ARG A 97 3.84 -18.94 20.94
N HIS A 98 3.16 -19.06 19.80
CA HIS A 98 2.31 -18.03 19.19
C HIS A 98 0.86 -18.57 19.06
N GLY A 99 0.38 -19.29 20.08
CA GLY A 99 -0.97 -19.84 20.16
C GLY A 99 -1.17 -21.20 19.50
N GLY A 100 -0.27 -21.66 18.63
CA GLY A 100 -0.37 -22.99 18.00
C GLY A 100 -1.57 -23.18 17.06
N LEU A 101 -2.15 -22.08 16.58
CA LEU A 101 -3.35 -22.06 15.74
C LEU A 101 -3.12 -22.85 14.44
N ARG A 102 -4.11 -23.69 14.07
CA ARG A 102 -4.20 -24.30 12.73
C ARG A 102 -4.91 -23.32 11.79
N LEU A 103 -4.31 -23.09 10.63
CA LEU A 103 -4.85 -22.27 9.54
C LEU A 103 -5.05 -23.15 8.30
N ARG A 104 -6.13 -22.90 7.56
CA ARG A 104 -6.37 -23.49 6.24
C ARG A 104 -6.67 -22.35 5.26
N LEU A 105 -5.78 -22.13 4.30
CA LEU A 105 -5.80 -20.97 3.38
C LEU A 105 -5.62 -21.42 1.92
N PRO A 106 -6.22 -20.72 0.94
CA PRO A 106 -6.04 -21.05 -0.47
C PRO A 106 -4.61 -20.75 -0.94
N VAL A 107 -4.02 -21.70 -1.66
CA VAL A 107 -2.75 -21.54 -2.38
C VAL A 107 -3.02 -20.72 -3.64
N ILE A 108 -2.46 -19.52 -3.70
CA ILE A 108 -2.67 -18.58 -4.82
C ILE A 108 -1.57 -18.65 -5.88
N GLU A 109 -0.37 -19.11 -5.50
CA GLU A 109 0.75 -19.35 -6.42
C GLU A 109 1.76 -20.32 -5.77
N TRP A 110 2.78 -20.70 -6.54
CA TRP A 110 3.91 -21.49 -6.05
C TRP A 110 5.21 -20.72 -6.31
N GLN A 111 6.05 -20.62 -5.29
CA GLN A 111 7.36 -20.00 -5.36
C GLN A 111 8.44 -21.08 -5.45
N ASP A 112 9.18 -21.10 -6.55
CA ASP A 112 10.41 -21.87 -6.64
C ASP A 112 11.54 -21.13 -5.90
N VAL A 113 12.19 -21.82 -4.96
CA VAL A 113 13.31 -21.32 -4.19
C VAL A 113 14.55 -22.16 -4.51
N LEU A 114 15.58 -21.51 -5.04
CA LEU A 114 16.86 -22.12 -5.35
C LEU A 114 17.85 -21.75 -4.24
N SER A 115 18.42 -22.76 -3.57
CA SER A 115 19.64 -22.61 -2.76
C SER A 115 20.84 -23.27 -3.47
N SER A 116 22.01 -23.14 -2.87
CA SER A 116 23.23 -23.84 -3.28
C SER A 116 23.11 -25.38 -3.19
N GLU A 117 22.25 -25.90 -2.31
CA GLU A 117 22.10 -27.34 -2.06
C GLU A 117 20.80 -27.94 -2.63
N ALA A 118 19.75 -27.14 -2.83
CA ALA A 118 18.42 -27.67 -3.16
C ALA A 118 17.56 -26.72 -4.01
N ARG A 119 16.64 -27.31 -4.78
CA ARG A 119 15.44 -26.64 -5.30
C ARG A 119 14.26 -27.02 -4.42
N ASP A 120 13.72 -26.03 -3.74
CA ASP A 120 12.54 -26.12 -2.90
C ASP A 120 11.36 -25.42 -3.61
N ARG A 121 10.13 -25.87 -3.36
CA ARG A 121 8.92 -25.32 -4.01
C ARG A 121 7.84 -25.07 -2.97
N ARG A 122 7.64 -23.79 -2.66
CA ARG A 122 6.83 -23.33 -1.54
C ARG A 122 5.45 -22.89 -2.01
N PRO A 123 4.36 -23.36 -1.36
CA PRO A 123 3.04 -22.81 -1.61
C PRO A 123 2.97 -21.39 -1.05
N VAL A 124 2.30 -20.51 -1.78
CA VAL A 124 2.09 -19.13 -1.37
C VAL A 124 0.61 -18.91 -1.12
N VAL A 125 0.30 -18.29 0.02
CA VAL A 125 -1.04 -17.89 0.41
C VAL A 125 -1.10 -16.37 0.50
N GLU A 126 -2.31 -15.82 0.59
CA GLU A 126 -2.49 -14.41 0.92
C GLU A 126 -2.78 -14.25 2.41
N MET A 127 -2.14 -13.28 3.07
CA MET A 127 -2.36 -12.97 4.48
C MET A 127 -2.46 -11.46 4.69
N GLU A 128 -3.06 -11.06 5.81
CA GLU A 128 -3.14 -9.67 6.21
C GLU A 128 -2.39 -9.45 7.52
N PHE A 129 -1.53 -8.43 7.52
CA PHE A 129 -0.65 -8.08 8.63
C PHE A 129 -1.04 -6.70 9.19
N CYS A 130 -0.91 -6.53 10.50
CA CYS A 130 -0.72 -5.23 11.11
C CYS A 130 0.75 -5.05 11.52
N LEU A 131 1.39 -4.01 10.99
CA LEU A 131 2.78 -3.62 11.27
C LEU A 131 2.82 -2.10 11.46
N GLY A 132 3.16 -1.63 12.67
CA GLY A 132 2.96 -0.23 13.04
C GLY A 132 1.49 0.20 12.80
N PRO A 133 1.24 1.40 12.26
CA PRO A 133 -0.10 1.84 11.86
C PRO A 133 -0.56 1.31 10.50
N ARG A 134 0.17 0.38 9.86
CA ARG A 134 -0.15 -0.13 8.52
C ARG A 134 -0.84 -1.50 8.60
N ARG A 135 -2.03 -1.57 8.03
CA ARG A 135 -2.74 -2.82 7.69
C ARG A 135 -2.41 -3.18 6.23
N ILE A 136 -1.78 -4.34 6.01
CA ILE A 136 -1.16 -4.72 4.74
C ILE A 136 -1.57 -6.14 4.36
N ARG A 137 -2.28 -6.28 3.24
CA ARG A 137 -2.57 -7.57 2.59
C ARG A 137 -1.42 -7.89 1.64
N THR A 138 -0.76 -9.03 1.80
CA THR A 138 0.38 -9.45 0.98
C THR A 138 0.40 -10.95 0.72
N LYS A 139 1.24 -11.36 -0.23
CA LYS A 139 1.53 -12.77 -0.53
C LYS A 139 2.61 -13.29 0.42
N VAL A 140 2.41 -14.47 0.99
CA VAL A 140 3.31 -15.07 1.98
C VAL A 140 3.66 -16.49 1.55
N SER A 141 4.95 -16.78 1.37
CA SER A 141 5.41 -18.16 1.13
C SER A 141 5.41 -18.95 2.44
N LEU A 142 4.81 -20.13 2.43
CA LEU A 142 4.82 -21.05 3.57
C LEU A 142 6.06 -21.96 3.50
N ASN A 143 6.73 -22.17 4.64
CA ASN A 143 7.81 -23.13 4.77
C ASN A 143 7.91 -23.61 6.23
N ASP A 144 8.39 -24.82 6.48
CA ASP A 144 8.87 -25.19 7.81
C ASP A 144 10.19 -24.43 8.07
N ARG A 145 10.13 -23.49 9.00
CA ARG A 145 11.27 -22.68 9.47
C ARG A 145 11.57 -22.98 10.93
N SER A 146 11.11 -24.11 11.48
CA SER A 146 11.16 -24.46 12.92
C SER A 146 12.53 -24.23 13.57
N MET A 147 13.62 -24.45 12.83
CA MET A 147 15.00 -24.26 13.28
C MET A 147 15.47 -22.79 13.41
N VAL A 148 14.75 -21.80 12.86
CA VAL A 148 15.20 -20.38 12.88
C VAL A 148 14.51 -19.54 13.96
N LYS A 149 15.18 -18.48 14.41
CA LYS A 149 14.73 -17.59 15.51
C LYS A 149 13.40 -16.90 15.23
N TYR A 150 13.23 -16.31 14.04
CA TYR A 150 12.07 -15.50 13.68
C TYR A 150 11.08 -16.28 12.81
N PRO A 151 9.82 -16.47 13.25
CA PRO A 151 8.83 -17.23 12.49
C PRO A 151 8.33 -16.48 11.25
N LEU A 152 8.36 -15.14 11.25
CA LEU A 152 7.92 -14.31 10.14
C LEU A 152 9.10 -13.50 9.57
N ILE A 153 9.16 -13.41 8.25
CA ILE A 153 10.07 -12.54 7.49
C ILE A 153 9.19 -11.57 6.69
N ILE A 154 9.45 -10.28 6.84
CA ILE A 154 8.82 -9.21 6.06
C ILE A 154 9.78 -8.83 4.93
N GLY A 155 9.36 -9.10 3.69
CA GLY A 155 10.17 -8.87 2.49
C GLY A 155 9.90 -7.56 1.77
N ARG A 156 10.59 -7.34 0.65
CA ARG A 156 10.45 -6.13 -0.18
C ARG A 156 9.06 -5.92 -0.77
N ASP A 157 8.24 -6.96 -0.88
CA ASP A 157 6.81 -6.90 -1.21
C ASP A 157 6.04 -5.97 -0.27
N VAL A 158 6.33 -6.04 1.03
CA VAL A 158 5.75 -5.18 2.06
C VAL A 158 6.52 -3.87 2.18
N LEU A 159 7.86 -3.92 2.19
CA LEU A 159 8.68 -2.77 2.57
C LEU A 159 8.66 -1.61 1.57
N ARG A 160 8.73 -1.90 0.26
CA ARG A 160 9.04 -0.91 -0.80
C ARG A 160 8.16 0.34 -0.76
N ASN A 161 6.87 0.18 -0.47
CA ASN A 161 5.87 1.25 -0.55
C ASN A 161 5.43 1.80 0.82
N ASN A 162 5.84 1.17 1.93
CA ASN A 162 5.29 1.45 3.26
C ASN A 162 6.34 1.98 4.26
N PHE A 163 7.60 1.54 4.13
CA PHE A 163 8.57 1.65 5.23
C PHE A 163 9.98 2.11 4.80
N VAL A 164 10.72 2.63 5.78
CA VAL A 164 12.18 2.78 5.80
C VAL A 164 12.71 1.90 6.94
N VAL A 165 13.85 1.24 6.76
CA VAL A 165 14.41 0.32 7.75
C VAL A 165 15.62 0.96 8.43
N ASP A 166 15.56 1.10 9.75
CA ASP A 166 16.68 1.50 10.60
C ASP A 166 17.26 0.25 11.29
N CYS A 167 18.41 -0.20 10.80
CA CYS A 167 19.11 -1.37 11.33
C CYS A 167 19.71 -1.17 12.73
N THR A 168 19.64 0.04 13.31
CA THR A 168 20.11 0.31 14.68
C THR A 168 19.02 0.12 15.74
N GLN A 169 17.76 -0.08 15.33
CA GLN A 169 16.59 -0.16 16.20
C GLN A 169 15.84 -1.49 16.07
N SER A 170 14.93 -1.77 17.00
CA SER A 170 13.98 -2.89 16.96
C SER A 170 12.76 -2.58 17.81
N ASN A 171 11.59 -3.04 17.37
CA ASN A 171 10.29 -2.83 18.00
C ASN A 171 9.94 -1.34 18.17
N CYS A 172 10.35 -0.48 17.23
CA CYS A 172 10.08 0.96 17.29
C CYS A 172 8.73 1.34 16.67
N SER A 173 8.03 0.40 16.02
CA SER A 173 6.71 0.64 15.41
C SER A 173 5.68 -0.41 15.87
N PRO A 174 5.23 -0.36 17.15
CA PRO A 174 4.25 -1.31 17.67
C PRO A 174 2.93 -1.28 16.86
N PRO A 175 2.32 -2.44 16.56
CA PRO A 175 1.06 -2.52 15.82
C PRO A 175 -0.09 -1.68 16.41
N GLN A 176 -0.74 -0.88 15.56
CA GLN A 176 -1.75 0.12 15.93
C GLN A 176 -3.04 0.03 15.10
N CYS A 177 -3.21 -1.02 14.28
CA CYS A 177 -4.41 -1.18 13.46
C CYS A 177 -5.63 -1.42 14.35
N PRO A 178 -6.78 -0.79 14.07
CA PRO A 178 -8.00 -1.01 14.83
C PRO A 178 -8.43 -2.49 14.73
N GLU A 179 -8.81 -3.07 15.86
CA GLU A 179 -9.38 -4.41 15.90
C GLU A 179 -10.66 -4.44 15.06
N ILE A 180 -10.83 -5.51 14.28
CA ILE A 180 -12.09 -5.75 13.56
C ILE A 180 -13.09 -6.24 14.61
N PRO A 181 -14.25 -5.58 14.80
CA PRO A 181 -15.28 -6.10 15.69
C PRO A 181 -15.69 -7.50 15.24
N SER A 182 -15.64 -8.47 16.15
CA SER A 182 -16.16 -9.82 15.88
C SER A 182 -17.66 -9.73 15.58
N LYS A 183 -18.04 -10.15 14.37
CA LYS A 183 -19.43 -10.47 14.03
C LYS A 183 -19.72 -11.92 14.36
#